data_AF-A0A3C1Q0N1-F1
#
_entry.id   AF-A0A3C1Q0N1-F1
#
_cell.length_a   1.000
_cell.length_b   1.000
_cell.length_c   1.000
_cell.angle_alpha   90.00
_cell.angle_beta   90.00
_cell.angle_gamma   90.00
#
_symmetry.space_group_name_H-M   'P 1'
#
loop_
_entity.id
_entity.type
_entity.pdbx_description
1 polymer ?
#
loop_
_entity_poly.entity_id
_entity_poly.type
_entity_poly.pdbx_seq_one_letter_code
_entity_poly.pdbx_strand_id
1 'polypeptide(L)'
;MSKRVWNPPVTPSNGDTTTAWRSVGEKEGTESFRNLLDKEFPQGDSLNEEEQKVSRRNFTKLMGASSALAGIGLVSCRRPETYIVPYKKAPEWIIPGTPLYYASTRPSATGAVPLVITTYEGRPTKLEPNHDHPDASGTCAQTQASVLDLYSPSRSRKILKGGKEATKSELKSSLQSLDLAKTALVFGNDDSPTRNRLAKGLASKGAT
;
A
#
# COMPACT_ATOMS: atom_id res chain seq x y z
N MET A 1 -22.14 -27.25 60.09
CA MET A 1 -21.48 -26.17 60.85
C MET A 1 -22.54 -25.18 61.30
N SER A 2 -22.92 -25.17 62.58
CA SER A 2 -23.88 -24.19 63.10
C SER A 2 -23.23 -22.81 63.14
N LYS A 3 -23.84 -21.83 62.47
CA LYS A 3 -23.38 -20.44 62.55
C LYS A 3 -23.68 -19.93 63.96
N ARG A 4 -22.63 -19.74 64.76
CA ARG A 4 -22.73 -19.07 66.05
C ARG A 4 -23.14 -17.62 65.75
N VAL A 5 -24.36 -17.23 66.13
CA VAL A 5 -24.80 -15.84 66.01
C VAL A 5 -24.02 -15.04 67.04
N TRP A 6 -23.12 -14.19 66.57
CA TRP A 6 -22.37 -13.27 67.41
C TRP A 6 -23.25 -12.07 67.73
N ASN A 7 -23.65 -11.94 69.00
CA ASN A 7 -24.29 -10.72 69.49
C ASN A 7 -23.19 -9.79 69.98
N PRO A 8 -22.90 -8.67 69.29
CA PRO A 8 -21.95 -7.69 69.81
C PRO A 8 -22.48 -7.13 71.13
N PRO A 9 -21.61 -6.84 72.12
CA PRO A 9 -22.03 -6.20 73.35
C PRO A 9 -22.64 -4.83 73.05
N VAL A 10 -23.82 -4.58 73.59
CA VAL A 10 -24.55 -3.30 73.47
C VAL A 10 -23.72 -2.18 74.09
N THR A 11 -23.55 -1.08 73.35
CA THR A 11 -22.94 0.13 73.91
C THR A 11 -23.90 0.74 74.94
N PRO A 12 -23.45 1.06 76.16
CA PRO A 12 -24.33 1.68 77.15
C PRO A 12 -24.87 3.02 76.61
N SER A 13 -26.17 3.21 76.76
CA SER A 13 -26.87 4.44 76.38
C SER A 13 -26.53 5.58 77.35
N ASN A 14 -26.42 6.81 76.85
CA ASN A 14 -26.16 8.00 77.65
C ASN A 14 -27.23 8.14 78.76
N GLY A 15 -26.87 7.74 79.99
CA GLY A 15 -27.78 7.63 81.14
C GLY A 15 -27.39 6.54 82.14
N ASP A 16 -26.55 5.58 81.74
CA ASP A 16 -26.00 4.55 82.63
C ASP A 16 -24.80 5.07 83.44
N THR A 17 -24.75 4.81 84.75
CA THR A 17 -23.72 5.36 85.67
C THR A 17 -22.41 4.58 85.67
N THR A 18 -22.31 3.48 84.91
CA THR A 18 -21.12 2.63 84.84
C THR A 18 -20.60 2.56 83.41
N THR A 19 -19.43 3.17 83.15
CA THR A 19 -18.75 3.10 81.86
C THR A 19 -17.95 1.80 81.73
N ALA A 20 -18.33 0.96 80.77
CA ALA A 20 -17.59 -0.27 80.43
C ALA A 20 -16.58 0.02 79.31
N TRP A 21 -15.28 -0.01 79.64
CA TRP A 21 -14.19 0.16 78.67
C TRP A 21 -13.88 -1.17 77.97
N ARG A 22 -13.70 -1.17 76.64
CA ARG A 22 -13.45 -2.39 75.85
C ARG A 22 -11.97 -2.80 75.88
N SER A 23 -11.07 -1.87 76.15
CA SER A 23 -9.63 -2.13 76.30
C SER A 23 -8.97 -1.15 77.27
N VAL A 24 -7.76 -1.50 77.71
CA VAL A 24 -6.94 -0.62 78.55
C VAL A 24 -6.61 0.70 77.82
N GLY A 25 -6.33 0.62 76.51
CA GLY A 25 -6.06 1.80 75.68
C GLY A 25 -7.25 2.76 75.58
N GLU A 26 -8.47 2.23 75.57
CA GLU A 26 -9.70 3.04 75.58
C GLU A 26 -9.89 3.77 76.92
N LYS A 27 -9.58 3.10 78.04
CA LYS A 27 -9.61 3.70 79.38
C LYS A 27 -8.56 4.80 79.54
N GLU A 28 -7.35 4.57 79.03
CA GLU A 28 -6.24 5.51 79.16
C GLU A 28 -6.35 6.70 78.19
N GLY A 29 -7.07 6.55 77.08
CA GLY A 29 -7.32 7.62 76.14
C GLY A 29 -6.06 8.19 75.48
N THR A 30 -5.02 7.37 75.31
CA THR A 30 -3.75 7.77 74.70
C THR A 30 -3.93 8.17 73.24
N GLU A 31 -3.13 9.15 72.78
CA GLU A 31 -3.22 9.70 71.43
C GLU A 31 -2.89 8.66 70.34
N SER A 32 -1.96 7.74 70.63
CA SER A 32 -1.62 6.61 69.77
C SER A 32 -2.81 5.67 69.53
N PHE A 33 -3.65 5.45 70.55
CA PHE A 33 -4.83 4.59 70.44
C PHE A 33 -5.94 5.27 69.61
N ARG A 34 -6.14 6.58 69.76
CA ARG A 34 -7.10 7.35 68.94
C ARG A 34 -6.70 7.36 67.46
N ASN A 35 -5.43 7.62 67.18
CA ASN A 35 -4.90 7.58 65.81
C ASN A 35 -5.00 6.18 65.17
N LEU A 36 -5.07 5.12 65.99
CA LEU A 36 -5.26 3.75 65.51
C LEU A 36 -6.75 3.44 65.26
N LEU A 37 -7.66 4.02 66.04
CA LEU A 37 -9.12 3.97 65.84
C LEU A 37 -9.55 4.67 64.54
N ASP A 38 -8.92 5.80 64.19
CA ASP A 38 -9.23 6.55 62.97
C ASP A 38 -8.80 5.78 61.69
N LYS A 39 -7.97 4.74 61.82
CA LYS A 39 -7.55 3.90 60.70
C LYS A 39 -8.46 2.68 60.58
N GLU A 40 -9.21 2.60 59.48
CA GLU A 40 -10.11 1.47 59.20
C GLU A 40 -9.37 0.11 59.14
N PHE A 41 -8.09 0.08 58.75
CA PHE A 41 -7.27 -1.15 58.69
C PHE A 41 -5.87 -0.96 59.31
N PRO A 42 -5.71 -1.19 60.63
CA PRO A 42 -4.46 -0.90 61.36
C PRO A 42 -3.21 -1.65 60.86
N GLN A 43 -3.39 -2.81 60.21
CA GLN A 43 -2.30 -3.66 59.72
C GLN A 43 -2.26 -3.81 58.18
N GLY A 44 -3.16 -3.15 57.44
CA GLY A 44 -3.47 -3.54 56.05
C GLY A 44 -3.29 -2.49 54.96
N ASP A 45 -3.10 -1.21 55.29
CA ASP A 45 -3.17 -0.12 54.29
C ASP A 45 -1.85 0.62 54.06
N SER A 46 -0.72 0.00 54.36
CA SER A 46 0.60 0.59 54.06
C SER A 46 1.27 -0.15 52.91
N LEU A 47 0.75 0.02 51.68
CA LEU A 47 1.65 -0.05 50.52
C LEU A 47 2.49 1.22 50.53
N ASN A 48 3.81 1.10 50.59
CA ASN A 48 4.71 2.25 50.50
C ASN A 48 4.47 3.00 49.17
N GLU A 49 4.78 4.29 49.09
CA GLU A 49 4.58 5.08 47.85
C GLU A 49 5.24 4.43 46.61
N GLU A 50 6.34 3.70 46.81
CA GLU A 50 7.04 2.93 45.77
C GLU A 50 6.25 1.68 45.32
N GLU A 51 5.58 1.00 46.24
CA GLU A 51 4.74 -0.17 45.94
C GLU A 51 3.41 0.24 45.30
N GLN A 52 2.91 1.44 45.63
CA GLN A 52 1.78 2.04 44.91
C GLN A 52 2.13 2.32 43.45
N LYS A 53 3.37 2.73 43.13
CA LYS A 53 3.83 2.90 41.74
C LYS A 53 3.77 1.57 40.97
N VAL A 54 4.06 0.44 41.61
CA VAL A 54 4.03 -0.93 41.03
C VAL A 54 2.71 -1.66 41.32
N SER A 55 1.63 -0.93 41.59
CA SER A 55 0.32 -1.54 41.82
C SER A 55 -0.28 -2.12 40.54
N ARG A 56 -0.99 -3.26 40.67
CA ARG A 56 -1.81 -3.88 39.60
C ARG A 56 -2.67 -2.85 38.87
N ARG A 57 -3.25 -1.88 39.58
CA ARG A 57 -4.10 -0.83 39.01
C ARG A 57 -3.32 0.09 38.06
N ASN A 58 -2.09 0.45 38.40
CA ASN A 58 -1.26 1.31 37.54
C ASN A 58 -0.80 0.56 36.30
N PHE A 59 -0.49 -0.73 36.43
CA PHE A 59 -0.24 -1.59 35.27
C PHE A 59 -1.44 -1.66 34.33
N THR A 60 -2.67 -1.89 34.83
CA THR A 60 -3.87 -1.93 33.99
C THR A 60 -4.18 -0.58 33.33
N LYS A 61 -3.93 0.53 34.03
CA LYS A 61 -4.05 1.89 33.46
C LYS A 61 -3.06 2.10 32.32
N LEU A 62 -1.81 1.70 32.49
CA LEU A 62 -0.77 1.88 31.48
C LEU A 62 -1.01 0.98 30.27
N MET A 63 -1.32 -0.31 30.48
CA MET A 63 -1.74 -1.25 29.43
C MET A 63 -2.97 -0.76 28.66
N GLY A 64 -3.98 -0.26 29.38
CA GLY A 64 -5.19 0.30 28.77
C GLY A 64 -4.90 1.55 27.94
N ALA A 65 -4.04 2.45 28.44
CA ALA A 65 -3.61 3.64 27.71
C ALA A 65 -2.80 3.29 26.45
N SER A 66 -1.86 2.34 26.55
CA SER A 66 -1.09 1.82 25.41
C SER A 66 -2.00 1.14 24.38
N SER A 67 -3.00 0.37 24.83
CA SER A 67 -3.95 -0.31 23.93
C SER A 67 -4.90 0.69 23.25
N ALA A 68 -5.34 1.74 23.95
CA ALA A 68 -6.15 2.80 23.35
C ALA A 68 -5.37 3.60 22.31
N LEU A 69 -4.12 3.97 22.61
CA LEU A 69 -3.23 4.65 21.66
C LEU A 69 -2.90 3.76 20.45
N ALA A 70 -2.65 2.47 20.65
CA ALA A 70 -2.46 1.51 19.56
C ALA A 70 -3.74 1.27 18.74
N GLY A 71 -4.91 1.31 19.39
CA GLY A 71 -6.22 1.16 18.76
C GLY A 71 -6.58 2.29 17.80
N ILE A 72 -6.07 3.51 18.03
CA ILE A 72 -6.19 4.64 17.09
C ILE A 72 -5.39 4.37 15.78
N GLY A 73 -4.45 3.41 15.77
CA GLY A 73 -3.75 2.93 14.57
C GLY A 73 -4.51 1.91 13.72
N LEU A 74 -5.65 1.39 14.19
CA LEU A 74 -6.47 0.40 13.46
C LEU A 74 -7.29 0.98 12.30
N VAL A 75 -7.18 2.28 12.03
CA VAL A 75 -7.70 2.90 10.80
C VAL A 75 -7.04 2.29 9.55
N SER A 76 -5.94 1.56 9.72
CA SER A 76 -5.25 0.77 8.68
C SER A 76 -6.04 -0.44 8.16
N CYS A 77 -7.18 -0.81 8.76
CA CYS A 77 -8.02 -1.92 8.30
C CYS A 77 -9.14 -1.52 7.33
N ARG A 78 -9.23 -0.25 6.89
CA ARG A 78 -10.23 0.15 5.90
C ARG A 78 -9.75 -0.19 4.50
N ARG A 79 -10.46 -1.09 3.82
CA ARG A 79 -10.22 -1.39 2.40
C ARG A 79 -10.34 -0.09 1.60
N PRO A 80 -9.35 0.29 0.78
CA PRO A 80 -9.46 1.47 -0.05
C PRO A 80 -10.63 1.30 -1.01
N GLU A 81 -11.40 2.38 -1.20
CA GLU A 81 -12.45 2.41 -2.20
C GLU A 81 -11.82 2.38 -3.59
N THR A 82 -12.24 1.43 -4.40
CA THR A 82 -11.74 1.23 -5.77
C THR A 82 -12.85 1.54 -6.75
N TYR A 83 -12.58 2.42 -7.70
CA TYR A 83 -13.55 2.82 -8.71
C TYR A 83 -13.43 1.95 -9.95
N ILE A 84 -14.59 1.56 -10.50
CA ILE A 84 -14.68 0.88 -11.80
C ILE A 84 -15.12 1.92 -12.82
N VAL A 85 -14.28 2.19 -13.82
CA VAL A 85 -14.54 3.20 -14.85
C VAL A 85 -14.92 2.49 -16.16
N PRO A 86 -16.20 2.53 -16.59
CA PRO A 86 -16.62 1.91 -17.84
C PRO A 86 -16.24 2.77 -19.05
N TYR A 87 -16.31 2.17 -20.23
CA TYR A 87 -16.16 2.90 -21.49
C TYR A 87 -17.29 3.92 -21.68
N LYS A 88 -16.93 5.17 -22.04
CA LYS A 88 -17.91 6.17 -22.47
C LYS A 88 -18.55 5.80 -23.82
N LYS A 89 -17.76 5.23 -24.73
CA LYS A 89 -18.19 4.68 -26.02
C LYS A 89 -17.43 3.37 -26.23
N ALA A 90 -18.10 2.26 -25.95
CA ALA A 90 -17.51 0.94 -26.11
C ALA A 90 -17.40 0.57 -27.60
N PRO A 91 -16.23 0.10 -28.07
CA PRO A 91 -16.12 -0.56 -29.37
C PRO A 91 -16.91 -1.88 -29.37
N GLU A 92 -17.54 -2.23 -30.48
CA GLU A 92 -18.46 -3.38 -30.57
C GLU A 92 -17.77 -4.73 -30.32
N TRP A 93 -16.50 -4.85 -30.72
CA TRP A 93 -15.73 -6.09 -30.61
C TRP A 93 -14.94 -6.23 -29.30
N ILE A 94 -15.03 -5.27 -28.36
CA ILE A 94 -14.32 -5.33 -27.08
C ILE A 94 -15.29 -5.67 -25.95
N ILE A 95 -15.14 -6.86 -25.39
CA ILE A 95 -15.87 -7.31 -24.21
C ILE A 95 -14.91 -7.25 -23.00
N PRO A 96 -15.15 -6.38 -22.01
CA PRO A 96 -14.34 -6.29 -20.80
C PRO A 96 -14.14 -7.66 -20.14
N GLY A 97 -12.90 -7.98 -19.77
CA GLY A 97 -12.52 -9.26 -19.15
C GLY A 97 -12.28 -10.42 -20.13
N THR A 98 -12.63 -10.29 -21.41
CA THR A 98 -12.38 -11.32 -22.42
C THR A 98 -11.12 -10.98 -23.22
N PRO A 99 -10.15 -11.91 -23.39
CA PRO A 99 -8.97 -11.65 -24.20
C PRO A 99 -9.35 -11.54 -25.69
N LEU A 100 -8.73 -10.58 -26.38
CA LEU A 100 -8.77 -10.44 -27.83
C LEU A 100 -7.40 -10.71 -28.43
N TYR A 101 -7.38 -11.50 -29.50
CA TYR A 101 -6.16 -11.90 -30.18
C TYR A 101 -5.97 -11.09 -31.45
N TYR A 102 -4.78 -10.49 -31.62
CA TYR A 102 -4.40 -9.76 -32.83
C TYR A 102 -3.21 -10.43 -33.50
N ALA A 103 -3.30 -10.66 -34.81
CA ALA A 103 -2.16 -11.08 -35.62
C ALA A 103 -1.25 -9.87 -35.88
N SER A 104 0.03 -9.99 -35.54
CA SER A 104 1.03 -8.95 -35.72
C SER A 104 2.41 -9.57 -35.93
N THR A 105 3.44 -8.75 -36.10
CA THR A 105 4.81 -9.20 -36.30
C THR A 105 5.78 -8.28 -35.55
N ARG A 106 6.84 -8.82 -34.97
CA ARG A 106 7.92 -8.04 -34.35
C ARG A 106 9.14 -8.00 -35.27
N PRO A 107 9.67 -6.82 -35.65
CA PRO A 107 10.91 -6.74 -36.40
C PRO A 107 12.10 -7.22 -35.54
N SER A 108 12.98 -7.99 -36.15
CA SER A 108 14.21 -8.56 -35.62
C SER A 108 15.37 -8.28 -36.58
N ALA A 109 16.60 -8.56 -36.17
CA ALA A 109 17.78 -8.33 -37.02
C ALA A 109 17.84 -9.24 -38.26
N THR A 110 17.16 -10.39 -38.21
CA THR A 110 17.17 -11.42 -39.25
C THR A 110 15.84 -11.51 -40.01
N GLY A 111 14.93 -10.55 -39.83
CA GLY A 111 13.58 -10.59 -40.41
C GLY A 111 12.50 -10.17 -39.42
N ALA A 112 11.29 -10.69 -39.58
CA ALA A 112 10.16 -10.41 -38.69
C ALA A 112 9.64 -11.70 -38.05
N VAL A 113 9.46 -11.67 -36.73
CA VAL A 113 8.88 -12.79 -35.98
C VAL A 113 7.35 -12.67 -36.04
N PRO A 114 6.63 -13.67 -36.57
CA PRO A 114 5.17 -13.65 -36.64
C PRO A 114 4.55 -13.98 -35.28
N LEU A 115 3.56 -13.18 -34.86
CA LEU A 115 3.01 -13.22 -33.51
C LEU A 115 1.49 -13.12 -33.48
N VAL A 116 0.90 -13.77 -32.50
CA VAL A 116 -0.47 -13.53 -32.03
C VAL A 116 -0.37 -12.87 -30.67
N ILE A 117 -1.01 -11.71 -30.53
CA ILE A 117 -0.95 -10.87 -29.34
C ILE A 117 -2.25 -11.01 -28.57
N THR A 118 -2.16 -11.45 -27.32
CA THR A 118 -3.28 -11.42 -26.37
C THR A 118 -3.42 -10.02 -25.80
N THR A 119 -4.56 -9.40 -26.02
CA THR A 119 -4.88 -8.06 -25.54
C THR A 119 -6.10 -8.10 -24.62
N TYR A 120 -6.05 -7.31 -23.55
CA TYR A 120 -7.22 -7.04 -22.70
C TYR A 120 -7.55 -5.57 -22.86
N GLU A 121 -8.77 -5.24 -23.31
CA GLU A 121 -9.21 -3.84 -23.41
C GLU A 121 -8.26 -2.93 -24.24
N GLY A 122 -7.57 -3.51 -25.22
CA GLY A 122 -6.57 -2.82 -26.05
C GLY A 122 -5.15 -2.76 -25.47
N ARG A 123 -4.91 -3.37 -24.31
CA ARG A 123 -3.57 -3.50 -23.69
C ARG A 123 -2.96 -4.86 -24.02
N PRO A 124 -1.86 -4.93 -24.80
CA PRO A 124 -1.12 -6.17 -25.03
C PRO A 124 -0.56 -6.72 -23.72
N THR A 125 -0.73 -8.01 -23.46
CA THR A 125 -0.23 -8.65 -22.21
C THR A 125 0.70 -9.80 -22.48
N LYS A 126 0.41 -10.59 -23.53
CA LYS A 126 1.17 -11.78 -23.89
C LYS A 126 1.36 -11.84 -25.39
N LEU A 127 2.54 -12.30 -25.80
CA LEU A 127 2.88 -12.57 -27.19
C LEU A 127 3.00 -14.08 -27.33
N GLU A 128 2.43 -14.65 -28.37
CA GLU A 128 2.54 -16.06 -28.74
C GLU A 128 2.93 -16.16 -30.22
N PRO A 129 3.53 -17.26 -30.67
CA PRO A 129 3.83 -17.44 -32.09
C PRO A 129 2.54 -17.55 -32.90
N ASN A 130 2.55 -17.07 -34.15
CA ASN A 130 1.44 -17.32 -35.07
C ASN A 130 1.62 -18.66 -35.78
N HIS A 131 0.79 -19.65 -35.45
CA HIS A 131 0.85 -20.98 -36.04
C HIS A 131 0.35 -21.04 -37.50
N ASP A 132 -0.40 -20.04 -37.96
CA ASP A 132 -0.85 -19.97 -39.35
C ASP A 132 0.25 -19.46 -40.28
N HIS A 133 1.33 -18.91 -39.73
CA HIS A 133 2.46 -18.42 -40.51
C HIS A 133 3.48 -19.55 -40.76
N PRO A 134 4.07 -19.67 -41.96
CA PRO A 134 5.04 -20.72 -42.27
C PRO A 134 6.24 -20.78 -41.30
N ASP A 135 6.64 -19.62 -40.78
CA ASP A 135 7.66 -19.49 -39.75
C ASP A 135 7.06 -19.53 -38.33
N ALA A 136 6.47 -20.67 -37.95
CA ALA A 136 5.81 -20.88 -36.67
C ALA A 136 6.75 -21.38 -35.56
N SER A 137 8.06 -21.10 -35.67
CA SER A 137 9.15 -21.72 -34.87
C SER A 137 9.19 -21.33 -33.38
N GLY A 138 8.11 -20.77 -32.84
CA GLY A 138 8.01 -20.30 -31.45
C GLY A 138 8.52 -18.86 -31.24
N THR A 139 8.44 -18.39 -29.99
CA THR A 139 8.92 -17.05 -29.62
C THR A 139 10.21 -17.12 -28.80
N CYS A 140 11.22 -16.32 -29.16
CA CYS A 140 12.42 -16.18 -28.34
C CYS A 140 12.17 -15.34 -27.07
N ALA A 141 13.07 -15.44 -26.09
CA ALA A 141 12.99 -14.70 -24.82
C ALA A 141 12.92 -13.18 -25.02
N GLN A 142 13.66 -12.65 -25.99
CA GLN A 142 13.64 -11.22 -26.33
C GLN A 142 12.29 -10.78 -26.86
N THR A 143 11.61 -11.63 -27.64
CA THR A 143 10.26 -11.34 -28.15
C THR A 143 9.27 -11.31 -27.00
N GLN A 144 9.29 -12.30 -26.12
CA GLN A 144 8.44 -12.31 -24.92
C GLN A 144 8.68 -11.08 -24.02
N ALA A 145 9.95 -10.70 -23.82
CA ALA A 145 10.33 -9.55 -23.01
C ALA A 145 9.97 -8.19 -23.64
N SER A 146 9.71 -8.14 -24.95
CA SER A 146 9.41 -6.88 -25.64
C SER A 146 8.12 -6.20 -25.16
N VAL A 147 7.20 -6.96 -24.55
CA VAL A 147 6.01 -6.39 -23.87
C VAL A 147 6.42 -5.46 -22.74
N LEU A 148 7.50 -5.77 -22.01
CA LEU A 148 7.99 -4.92 -20.92
C LEU A 148 8.60 -3.62 -21.44
N ASP A 149 9.22 -3.63 -22.63
CA ASP A 149 9.71 -2.40 -23.26
C ASP A 149 8.55 -1.45 -23.64
N LEU A 150 7.41 -1.99 -24.06
CA LEU A 150 6.20 -1.21 -24.31
C LEU A 150 5.69 -0.51 -23.05
N TYR A 151 5.74 -1.19 -21.91
CA TYR A 151 5.28 -0.66 -20.61
C TYR A 151 6.39 -0.04 -19.75
N SER A 152 7.59 0.14 -20.30
CA SER A 152 8.71 0.68 -19.54
C SER A 152 8.44 2.13 -19.11
N PRO A 153 8.60 2.48 -17.82
CA PRO A 153 8.38 3.84 -17.34
C PRO A 153 9.41 4.83 -17.88
N SER A 154 10.61 4.34 -18.25
CA SER A 154 11.72 5.13 -18.80
C SER A 154 11.58 5.42 -20.30
N ARG A 155 10.57 4.85 -20.97
CA ARG A 155 10.30 5.13 -22.38
C ARG A 155 10.02 6.62 -22.58
N SER A 156 10.58 7.19 -23.65
CA SER A 156 10.40 8.61 -23.98
C SER A 156 8.92 8.93 -24.19
N ARG A 157 8.37 9.83 -23.36
CA ARG A 157 6.98 10.30 -23.43
C ARG A 157 6.84 11.63 -24.17
N LYS A 158 7.94 12.34 -24.37
CA LYS A 158 7.98 13.72 -24.88
C LYS A 158 9.04 13.83 -25.98
N ILE A 159 8.80 14.73 -26.93
CA ILE A 159 9.77 15.06 -27.96
C ILE A 159 10.81 15.99 -27.33
N LEU A 160 12.09 15.74 -27.58
CA LEU A 160 13.18 16.53 -27.02
C LEU A 160 14.02 17.17 -28.15
N LYS A 161 14.44 18.42 -27.95
CA LYS A 161 15.41 19.13 -28.79
C LYS A 161 16.51 19.69 -27.90
N GLY A 162 17.75 19.21 -28.07
CA GLY A 162 18.88 19.61 -27.21
C GLY A 162 18.64 19.33 -25.72
N GLY A 163 17.94 18.24 -25.39
CA GLY A 163 17.60 17.86 -24.01
C GLY A 163 16.42 18.60 -23.39
N LYS A 164 15.81 19.56 -24.08
CA LYS A 164 14.61 20.29 -23.62
C LYS A 164 13.35 19.78 -24.32
N GLU A 165 12.22 19.85 -23.63
CA GLU A 165 10.92 19.48 -24.20
C GLU A 165 10.57 20.38 -25.39
N ALA A 166 10.11 19.75 -26.48
CA ALA A 166 9.77 20.41 -27.74
C ALA A 166 8.39 19.95 -28.23
N THR A 167 7.74 20.79 -29.05
CA THR A 167 6.43 20.46 -29.60
C THR A 167 6.51 19.66 -30.90
N LYS A 168 5.42 18.95 -31.25
CA LYS A 168 5.33 18.23 -32.55
C LYS A 168 5.44 19.18 -33.75
N SER A 169 4.97 20.43 -33.60
CA SER A 169 5.07 21.45 -34.64
C SER A 169 6.53 21.84 -34.90
N GLU A 170 7.31 22.09 -33.83
CA GLU A 170 8.74 22.38 -33.92
C GLU A 170 9.55 21.23 -34.52
N LEU A 171 9.19 19.98 -34.20
CA LEU A 171 9.82 18.82 -34.82
C LEU A 171 9.55 18.82 -36.34
N LYS A 172 8.29 19.04 -36.74
CA LYS A 172 7.91 19.06 -38.16
C LYS A 172 8.61 20.19 -38.90
N SER A 173 8.68 21.40 -38.34
CA SER A 173 9.38 22.52 -38.96
C SER A 173 10.89 22.25 -39.08
N SER A 174 11.49 21.68 -38.03
CA SER A 174 12.91 21.28 -38.04
C SER A 174 13.18 20.24 -39.14
N LEU A 175 12.30 19.25 -39.31
CA LEU A 175 12.44 18.24 -40.37
C LEU A 175 12.24 18.82 -41.78
N GLN A 176 11.34 19.79 -41.95
CA GLN A 176 11.10 20.46 -43.24
C GLN A 176 12.26 21.38 -43.64
N SER A 177 12.98 21.94 -42.67
CA SER A 177 14.16 22.78 -42.93
C SER A 177 15.43 21.98 -43.26
N LEU A 178 15.39 20.64 -43.18
CA LEU A 178 16.56 19.82 -43.48
C LEU A 178 16.86 19.82 -44.99
N ASP A 179 18.12 20.08 -45.33
CA ASP A 179 18.64 19.87 -46.67
C ASP A 179 18.93 18.38 -46.87
N LEU A 180 18.10 17.71 -47.67
CA LEU A 180 18.20 16.28 -47.93
C LEU A 180 19.55 15.91 -48.54
N ALA A 181 20.14 16.78 -49.38
CA ALA A 181 21.44 16.53 -50.03
C ALA A 181 22.61 16.38 -49.05
N LYS A 182 22.47 16.92 -47.82
CA LYS A 182 23.48 16.88 -46.76
C LYS A 182 23.07 16.01 -45.57
N THR A 183 21.93 15.34 -45.69
CA THR A 183 21.36 14.53 -44.61
C THR A 183 21.60 13.05 -44.92
N ALA A 184 22.25 12.37 -43.97
CA ALA A 184 22.39 10.92 -43.99
C ALA A 184 21.37 10.29 -43.03
N LEU A 185 20.64 9.27 -43.49
CA LEU A 185 19.68 8.54 -42.66
C LEU A 185 20.28 7.21 -42.19
N VAL A 186 20.59 7.13 -40.90
CA VAL A 186 21.10 5.90 -40.29
C VAL A 186 19.95 5.07 -39.75
N PHE A 187 19.82 3.85 -40.25
CA PHE A 187 18.82 2.92 -39.78
C PHE A 187 19.31 1.47 -39.94
N GLY A 188 18.88 0.56 -39.06
CA GLY A 188 19.28 -0.85 -39.15
C GLY A 188 18.67 -1.55 -40.37
N ASN A 189 19.30 -2.65 -40.81
CA ASN A 189 18.78 -3.51 -41.88
C ASN A 189 17.32 -3.89 -41.57
N ASP A 190 16.45 -3.72 -42.55
CA ASP A 190 15.02 -3.99 -42.42
C ASP A 190 14.49 -4.64 -43.71
N ASP A 191 13.64 -5.64 -43.54
CA ASP A 191 13.01 -6.40 -44.62
C ASP A 191 11.62 -5.85 -44.97
N SER A 192 11.15 -4.81 -44.27
CA SER A 192 9.86 -4.17 -44.52
C SER A 192 9.75 -3.53 -45.91
N PRO A 193 8.85 -4.00 -46.80
CA PRO A 193 8.70 -3.44 -48.15
C PRO A 193 8.27 -1.97 -48.16
N THR A 194 7.46 -1.56 -47.18
CA THR A 194 6.97 -0.19 -47.07
C THR A 194 8.09 0.76 -46.71
N ARG A 195 8.95 0.38 -45.76
CA ARG A 195 10.13 1.17 -45.38
C ARG A 195 11.16 1.21 -46.50
N ASN A 196 11.42 0.10 -47.18
CA ASN A 196 12.32 0.05 -48.33
C ASN A 196 11.85 0.93 -49.49
N ARG A 197 10.54 0.97 -49.76
CA ARG A 197 9.94 1.90 -50.73
C ARG A 197 10.14 3.37 -50.31
N LEU A 198 9.94 3.69 -49.03
CA LEU A 198 10.13 5.05 -48.51
C LEU A 198 11.60 5.47 -48.56
N ALA A 199 12.53 4.59 -48.20
CA ALA A 199 13.96 4.84 -48.29
C ALA A 199 14.39 5.14 -49.72
N LYS A 200 13.93 4.35 -50.71
CA LYS A 200 14.16 4.63 -52.14
C LYS A 200 13.59 5.98 -52.56
N GLY A 201 12.40 6.33 -52.09
CA GLY A 201 11.77 7.63 -52.37
C GLY A 201 12.46 8.83 -51.71
N LEU A 202 13.20 8.62 -50.62
CA LEU A 202 14.05 9.63 -49.98
C LEU A 202 15.39 9.74 -50.71
N ALA A 203 15.98 8.61 -51.09
CA ALA A 203 17.20 8.56 -51.89
C ALA A 203 17.03 9.26 -53.24
N SER A 204 15.88 9.06 -53.92
CA SER A 204 15.57 9.77 -55.16
C SER A 204 15.43 11.29 -55.00
N LYS A 205 15.26 11.78 -53.77
CA LYS A 205 15.20 13.21 -53.43
C LYS A 205 16.54 13.77 -52.94
N GLY A 206 17.60 12.98 -53.00
CA GLY A 206 18.97 13.41 -52.67
C GLY A 206 19.44 13.06 -51.26
N ALA A 207 18.63 12.38 -50.43
CA ALA A 207 19.10 11.87 -49.15
C ALA A 207 20.09 10.70 -49.35
N THR A 208 21.10 10.62 -48.49
CA THR A 208 22.10 9.54 -48.48
C THR A 208 21.86 8.53 -47.36
#